data_AF-A0A8X7CLY2-F1
#
_entry.id   AF-A0A8X7CLY2-F1
#
_cell.length_a   1.000
_cell.length_b   1.000
_cell.length_c   1.000
_cell.angle_alpha   90.00
_cell.angle_beta   90.00
_cell.angle_gamma   90.00
#
_symmetry.space_group_name_H-M   'P 1'
#
loop_
_entity.id
_entity.type
_entity.pdbx_description
1 polymer ?
#
loop_
_entity_poly.entity_id
_entity_poly.type
_entity_poly.pdbx_seq_one_letter_code
_entity_poly.pdbx_strand_id
1 'polypeptide(L)'
;MSEEAAIVVHAAVDIAPNNAICHFTLGNIYAVLADYNKSAICFENAVKIQPDFTNAAQRYHAVVCHSKLEKALEAQHISLQRTLTELREYQKQHENWVRQSEKLISEQAPPEVKLEQRLEYEEQKIRESLDGRGQDCFQFEQNGHMVLSCNMRRETYTSAQSQVDLSLNLQLLQAVESKAGKLGQKMINAKTSEQCHRT
;
A
#
# COMPACT_ATOMS: atom_id res chain seq x y z
N MET A 1 43.85 -7.72 31.35
CA MET A 1 44.80 -8.53 30.55
C MET A 1 45.11 -7.93 29.17
N SER A 2 44.16 -7.75 28.25
CA SER A 2 44.46 -7.22 26.88
C SER A 2 44.61 -5.69 26.81
N GLU A 3 43.84 -4.92 27.59
CA GLU A 3 44.00 -3.45 27.66
C GLU A 3 45.31 -3.03 28.34
N GLU A 4 45.71 -3.71 29.40
CA GLU A 4 47.01 -3.49 30.06
C GLU A 4 48.19 -3.81 29.13
N ALA A 5 48.05 -4.84 28.29
CA ALA A 5 49.04 -5.15 27.26
C ALA A 5 49.16 -4.04 26.22
N ALA A 6 48.06 -3.38 25.84
CA ALA A 6 48.11 -2.22 24.94
C ALA A 6 48.88 -1.05 25.57
N ILE A 7 48.68 -0.78 26.87
CA ILE A 7 49.39 0.29 27.59
C ILE A 7 50.91 0.03 27.62
N VAL A 8 51.32 -1.19 27.95
CA VAL A 8 52.74 -1.56 28.01
C VAL A 8 53.41 -1.49 26.63
N VAL A 9 52.72 -1.92 25.58
CA VAL A 9 53.27 -1.87 24.22
C VAL A 9 53.25 -0.47 23.62
N HIS A 10 52.30 0.40 24.01
CA HIS A 10 52.37 1.83 23.68
C HIS A 10 53.62 2.49 24.25
N ALA A 11 53.93 2.25 25.53
CA ALA A 11 55.17 2.75 26.13
C ALA A 11 56.42 2.21 25.41
N ALA A 12 56.39 0.97 24.92
CA ALA A 12 57.48 0.40 24.12
C ALA A 12 57.62 1.06 22.73
N VAL A 13 56.51 1.47 22.11
CA VAL A 13 56.52 2.26 20.87
C VAL A 13 57.03 3.68 21.11
N ASP A 14 56.69 4.29 22.25
CA ASP A 14 57.18 5.63 22.62
C ASP A 14 58.70 5.65 22.85
N ILE A 15 59.24 4.60 23.45
CA ILE A 15 60.70 4.46 23.68
C ILE A 15 61.45 4.14 22.38
N ALA A 16 60.86 3.34 21.49
CA ALA A 16 61.49 2.90 20.25
C ALA A 16 60.53 3.04 19.05
N PRO A 17 60.27 4.26 18.58
CA PRO A 17 59.26 4.52 17.54
C PRO A 17 59.63 3.92 16.18
N ASN A 18 60.92 3.69 15.93
CA ASN A 18 61.44 3.07 14.71
C ASN A 18 61.67 1.55 14.84
N ASN A 19 61.06 0.88 15.83
CA ASN A 19 61.12 -0.57 15.95
C ASN A 19 59.88 -1.22 15.33
N ALA A 20 60.04 -1.88 14.19
CA ALA A 20 58.96 -2.55 13.47
C ALA A 20 58.27 -3.65 14.31
N ILE A 21 59.00 -4.32 15.21
CA ILE A 21 58.45 -5.38 16.08
C ILE A 21 57.50 -4.80 17.12
N CYS A 22 57.78 -3.61 17.67
CA CYS A 22 56.89 -2.93 18.61
C CYS A 22 55.55 -2.60 17.93
N HIS A 23 55.60 -2.01 16.73
CA HIS A 23 54.40 -1.72 15.93
C HIS A 23 53.63 -2.99 15.55
N PHE A 24 54.32 -4.06 15.14
CA PHE A 24 53.69 -5.34 14.84
C PHE A 24 52.99 -5.95 16.07
N THR A 25 53.63 -5.90 17.24
CA THR A 25 53.05 -6.41 18.49
C THR A 25 51.83 -5.59 18.89
N LEU A 26 51.89 -4.27 18.76
CA LEU A 26 50.75 -3.39 19.02
C LEU A 26 49.58 -3.67 18.06
N GLY A 27 49.88 -3.90 16.78
CA GLY A 27 48.89 -4.28 15.77
C GLY A 27 48.20 -5.60 16.10
N ASN A 28 48.92 -6.60 16.61
CA ASN A 28 48.34 -7.86 17.05
C ASN A 28 47.44 -7.67 18.28
N ILE A 29 47.85 -6.84 19.25
CA ILE A 29 47.02 -6.55 20.43
C ILE A 29 45.71 -5.88 20.00
N TYR A 30 45.77 -4.89 19.10
CA TYR A 30 44.57 -4.26 18.56
C TYR A 30 43.69 -5.21 17.75
N ALA A 31 44.28 -6.15 17.00
CA ALA A 31 43.52 -7.19 16.31
C ALA A 31 42.77 -8.11 17.29
N VAL A 32 43.39 -8.47 18.42
CA VAL A 32 42.74 -9.25 19.49
C VAL A 32 41.62 -8.47 20.19
N LEU A 33 41.79 -7.15 20.31
CA LEU A 33 40.75 -6.24 20.81
C LEU A 33 39.66 -5.93 19.77
N ALA A 34 39.72 -6.54 18.57
CA ALA A 34 38.84 -6.28 17.44
C ALA A 34 38.83 -4.82 16.94
N ASP A 35 39.82 -4.00 17.32
CA ASP A 35 40.01 -2.65 16.78
C ASP A 35 40.86 -2.73 15.51
N TYR A 36 40.25 -3.23 14.44
CA TYR A 36 40.90 -3.46 13.15
C TYR A 36 41.43 -2.18 12.50
N ASN A 37 40.83 -1.02 12.80
CA ASN A 37 41.30 0.28 12.29
C ASN A 37 42.67 0.63 12.88
N LYS A 38 42.82 0.57 14.21
CA LYS A 38 44.12 0.82 14.86
C LYS A 38 45.13 -0.27 14.52
N SER A 39 44.67 -1.52 14.45
CA SER A 39 45.51 -2.65 14.06
C SER A 39 46.14 -2.46 12.67
N ALA A 40 45.35 -2.03 11.68
CA ALA A 40 45.84 -1.76 10.33
C ALA A 40 46.92 -0.67 10.31
N ILE A 41 46.74 0.43 11.06
CA ILE A 41 47.72 1.52 11.16
C ILE A 41 49.04 1.01 11.76
N CYS A 42 48.97 0.20 12.82
CA CYS A 42 50.15 -0.37 13.46
C CYS A 42 50.92 -1.32 12.52
N PHE A 43 50.21 -2.20 11.79
CA PHE A 43 50.88 -3.06 10.81
C PHE A 43 51.44 -2.28 9.62
N GLU A 44 50.75 -1.23 9.16
CA GLU A 44 51.26 -0.35 8.11
C GLU A 44 52.57 0.33 8.53
N ASN A 45 52.65 0.82 9.77
CA ASN A 45 53.86 1.42 10.32
C ASN A 45 55.00 0.40 10.40
N ALA A 46 54.72 -0.84 10.83
CA ALA A 46 55.71 -1.91 10.85
C ALA A 46 56.29 -2.21 9.45
N VAL A 47 55.44 -2.22 8.42
CA VAL A 47 55.86 -2.41 7.02
C VAL A 47 56.64 -1.20 6.48
N LYS A 48 56.26 0.02 6.86
CA LYS A 48 57.00 1.24 6.49
C LYS A 48 58.41 1.28 7.08
N ILE A 49 58.55 0.84 8.33
CA ILE A 49 59.84 0.81 9.03
C ILE A 49 60.72 -0.32 8.49
N GLN A 50 60.15 -1.51 8.27
CA GLN A 50 60.85 -2.67 7.75
C GLN A 50 60.06 -3.28 6.58
N PRO A 51 60.35 -2.87 5.32
CA PRO A 51 59.64 -3.36 4.14
C PRO A 51 59.70 -4.88 3.95
N ASP A 52 60.81 -5.50 4.36
CA ASP A 52 61.01 -6.95 4.27
C ASP A 52 60.31 -7.75 5.39
N PHE A 53 59.53 -7.09 6.25
CA PHE A 53 58.79 -7.74 7.33
C PHE A 53 57.52 -8.43 6.80
N THR A 54 57.71 -9.57 6.14
CA THR A 54 56.66 -10.37 5.48
C THR A 54 55.46 -10.65 6.40
N ASN A 55 55.69 -11.00 7.66
CA ASN A 55 54.63 -11.26 8.62
C ASN A 55 53.74 -10.03 8.88
N ALA A 56 54.34 -8.83 8.98
CA ALA A 56 53.58 -7.58 9.15
C ALA A 56 52.76 -7.26 7.90
N ALA A 57 53.32 -7.45 6.70
CA ALA A 57 52.62 -7.25 5.44
C ALA A 57 51.42 -8.20 5.27
N GLN A 58 51.58 -9.47 5.65
CA GLN A 58 50.49 -10.46 5.64
C GLN A 58 49.37 -10.08 6.62
N ARG A 59 49.73 -9.70 7.86
CA ARG A 59 48.77 -9.26 8.88
C ARG A 59 48.03 -8.00 8.45
N TYR A 60 48.74 -7.02 7.88
CA TYR A 60 48.14 -5.81 7.32
C TYR A 60 47.08 -6.15 6.26
N HIS A 61 47.43 -6.97 5.28
CA HIS A 61 46.48 -7.40 4.24
C HIS A 61 45.26 -8.11 4.83
N ALA A 62 45.47 -9.03 5.76
CA ALA A 62 44.37 -9.77 6.39
C ALA A 62 43.37 -8.82 7.09
N VAL A 63 43.87 -7.85 7.86
CA VAL A 63 43.03 -6.89 8.58
C VAL A 63 42.29 -5.94 7.63
N VAL A 64 42.96 -5.45 6.59
CA VAL A 64 42.33 -4.58 5.59
C VAL A 64 41.24 -5.34 4.81
N CYS A 65 41.50 -6.60 4.44
CA CYS A 65 40.50 -7.46 3.80
C CYS A 65 39.29 -7.69 4.72
N HIS A 66 39.53 -7.97 6.01
CA HIS A 66 38.45 -8.15 6.98
C HIS A 66 37.58 -6.88 7.10
N SER A 67 38.20 -5.71 7.28
CA SER A 67 37.46 -4.44 7.39
C SER A 67 36.64 -4.11 6.13
N LYS A 68 37.17 -4.41 4.94
CA LYS A 68 36.43 -4.24 3.67
C LYS A 68 35.24 -5.19 3.57
N LEU A 69 35.42 -6.45 3.99
CA LEU A 69 34.37 -7.45 3.99
C LEU A 69 33.24 -7.06 4.96
N GLU A 70 33.59 -6.60 6.15
CA GLU A 70 32.64 -6.14 7.17
C GLU A 70 31.77 -4.99 6.64
N LYS A 71 32.39 -3.94 6.06
CA LYS A 71 31.66 -2.83 5.43
C LYS A 71 30.75 -3.28 4.30
N ALA A 72 31.19 -4.23 3.48
CA ALA A 72 30.38 -4.77 2.38
C ALA A 72 29.17 -5.56 2.92
N LEU A 73 29.37 -6.34 3.98
CA LEU A 73 28.30 -7.10 4.63
C LEU A 73 27.27 -6.18 5.29
N GLU A 74 27.71 -5.14 5.99
CA GLU A 74 26.84 -4.11 6.56
C GLU A 74 26.01 -3.41 5.48
N ALA A 75 26.62 -3.02 4.37
CA ALA A 75 25.92 -2.39 3.25
C ALA A 75 24.84 -3.33 2.65
N GLN A 76 25.17 -4.62 2.48
CA GLN A 76 24.18 -5.61 2.04
C GLN A 76 23.06 -5.78 3.05
N HIS A 77 23.38 -5.83 4.35
CA HIS A 77 22.39 -5.96 5.41
C HIS A 77 21.40 -4.80 5.39
N ILE A 78 21.89 -3.56 5.29
CA ILE A 78 21.04 -2.36 5.20
C ILE A 78 20.17 -2.39 3.95
N SER A 79 20.74 -2.76 2.80
CA SER A 79 19.97 -2.89 1.55
C SER A 79 18.86 -3.92 1.68
N LEU A 80 19.16 -5.09 2.25
CA LEU A 80 18.17 -6.15 2.46
C LEU A 80 17.08 -5.70 3.43
N GLN A 81 17.44 -5.07 4.54
CA GLN A 81 16.45 -4.50 5.48
C GLN A 81 15.52 -3.50 4.78
N ARG A 82 16.06 -2.64 3.90
CA ARG A 82 15.24 -1.70 3.13
C ARG A 82 14.23 -2.42 2.24
N THR A 83 14.69 -3.40 1.45
CA THR A 83 13.79 -4.18 0.58
C THR A 83 12.72 -4.94 1.39
N LEU A 84 13.08 -5.48 2.55
CA LEU A 84 12.13 -6.14 3.44
C LEU A 84 11.06 -5.16 3.95
N THR A 85 11.47 -3.94 4.33
CA THR A 85 10.51 -2.90 4.77
C THR A 85 9.58 -2.45 3.64
N GLU A 86 10.11 -2.27 2.43
CA GLU A 86 9.31 -1.94 1.24
C GLU A 86 8.29 -3.06 0.92
N LEU A 87 8.71 -4.33 1.00
CA LEU A 87 7.82 -5.47 0.79
C LEU A 87 6.71 -5.55 1.85
N ARG A 88 7.03 -5.31 3.13
CA ARG A 88 6.02 -5.29 4.21
C ARG A 88 5.00 -4.18 4.01
N GLU A 89 5.44 -3.00 3.60
CA GLU A 89 4.55 -1.88 3.33
C GLU A 89 3.65 -2.19 2.12
N TYR A 90 4.20 -2.75 1.05
CA TYR A 90 3.42 -3.20 -0.10
C TYR A 90 2.36 -4.24 0.28
N GLN A 91 2.72 -5.24 1.10
CA GLN A 91 1.79 -6.25 1.59
C GLN A 91 0.63 -5.63 2.37
N LYS A 92 0.93 -4.69 3.29
CA LYS A 92 -0.09 -3.98 4.06
C LYS A 92 -1.03 -3.17 3.17
N GLN A 93 -0.48 -2.48 2.16
CA GLN A 93 -1.29 -1.74 1.18
C GLN A 93 -2.18 -2.68 0.37
N HIS A 94 -1.64 -3.83 -0.05
CA HIS A 94 -2.39 -4.85 -0.77
C HIS A 94 -3.55 -5.40 0.07
N GLU A 95 -3.31 -5.75 1.34
CA GLU A 95 -4.37 -6.20 2.26
C GLU A 95 -5.46 -5.16 2.45
N ASN A 96 -5.08 -3.89 2.60
CA ASN A 96 -6.04 -2.79 2.72
C ASN A 96 -6.87 -2.62 1.44
N TRP A 97 -6.23 -2.72 0.27
CA TRP A 97 -6.93 -2.66 -1.02
C TRP A 97 -7.90 -3.82 -1.20
N VAL A 98 -7.48 -5.05 -0.88
CA VAL A 98 -8.35 -6.24 -0.93
C VAL A 98 -9.55 -6.05 -0.02
N ARG A 99 -9.34 -5.64 1.24
CA ARG A 99 -10.43 -5.37 2.19
C ARG A 99 -11.42 -4.31 1.66
N GLN A 100 -10.91 -3.23 1.08
CA GLN A 100 -11.77 -2.18 0.51
C GLN A 100 -12.54 -2.67 -0.71
N SER A 101 -11.89 -3.43 -1.59
CA SER A 101 -12.49 -4.03 -2.77
C SER A 101 -13.62 -5.00 -2.40
N GLU A 102 -13.38 -5.90 -1.45
CA GLU A 102 -14.38 -6.82 -0.93
C GLU A 102 -15.59 -6.09 -0.34
N LYS A 103 -15.35 -5.02 0.43
CA LYS A 103 -16.43 -4.18 0.98
C LYS A 103 -17.26 -3.54 -0.13
N LEU A 104 -16.62 -2.97 -1.16
CA LEU A 104 -17.32 -2.38 -2.31
C LEU A 104 -18.14 -3.44 -3.07
N ILE A 105 -17.62 -4.64 -3.24
CA ILE A 105 -18.35 -5.75 -3.89
C ILE A 105 -19.57 -6.15 -3.04
N SER A 106 -19.42 -6.21 -1.71
CA SER A 106 -20.51 -6.58 -0.80
C SER A 106 -21.65 -5.54 -0.75
N GLU A 107 -21.34 -4.27 -0.97
CA GLU A 107 -22.35 -3.20 -1.02
C GLU A 107 -23.02 -3.10 -2.40
N GLN A 108 -22.41 -3.64 -3.45
CA GLN A 108 -23.00 -3.68 -4.78
C GLN A 108 -23.97 -4.86 -4.91
N ALA A 109 -25.04 -4.65 -5.70
CA ALA A 109 -25.89 -5.76 -6.12
C ALA A 109 -25.05 -6.80 -6.89
N PRO A 110 -25.22 -8.11 -6.60
CA PRO A 110 -24.57 -9.19 -7.33
C PRO A 110 -24.82 -9.05 -8.84
N PRO A 111 -23.89 -9.52 -9.69
CA PRO A 111 -24.07 -9.45 -11.13
C PRO A 111 -25.36 -10.13 -11.59
N GLU A 112 -25.80 -11.18 -10.91
CA GLU A 112 -27.07 -11.88 -11.18
C GLU A 112 -28.26 -10.92 -10.99
N VAL A 113 -28.34 -10.23 -9.85
CA VAL A 113 -29.42 -9.29 -9.54
C VAL A 113 -29.41 -8.10 -10.50
N LYS A 114 -28.23 -7.57 -10.86
CA LYS A 114 -28.11 -6.49 -11.86
C LYS A 114 -28.58 -6.94 -13.24
N LEU A 115 -28.33 -8.20 -13.60
CA LEU A 115 -28.78 -8.77 -14.87
C LEU A 115 -30.29 -8.96 -14.86
N GLU A 116 -30.85 -9.52 -13.79
CA GLU A 116 -32.30 -9.70 -13.62
C GLU A 116 -33.04 -8.36 -13.73
N GLN A 117 -32.60 -7.33 -13.00
CA GLN A 117 -33.19 -5.98 -13.09
C GLN A 117 -33.15 -5.40 -14.50
N ARG A 118 -32.06 -5.65 -15.25
CA ARG A 118 -31.96 -5.21 -16.65
C ARG A 118 -32.88 -6.02 -17.57
N LEU A 119 -32.99 -7.32 -17.36
CA LEU A 119 -33.91 -8.18 -18.12
C LEU A 119 -35.37 -7.78 -17.87
N GLU A 120 -35.74 -7.56 -16.61
CA GLU A 120 -37.07 -7.07 -16.22
C GLU A 120 -37.39 -5.72 -16.88
N TYR A 121 -36.43 -4.79 -16.89
CA TYR A 121 -36.60 -3.49 -17.56
C TYR A 121 -36.82 -3.63 -19.07
N GLU A 122 -36.04 -4.48 -19.75
CA GLU A 122 -36.22 -4.72 -21.19
C GLU A 122 -37.52 -5.47 -21.50
N GLU A 123 -37.92 -6.44 -20.68
CA GLU A 123 -39.22 -7.10 -20.78
C GLU A 123 -40.37 -6.10 -20.63
N GLN A 124 -40.29 -5.21 -19.64
CA GLN A 124 -41.28 -4.15 -19.45
C GLN A 124 -41.34 -3.30 -20.71
N LYS A 125 -40.20 -2.78 -21.18
CA LYS A 125 -40.13 -1.96 -22.39
C LYS A 125 -40.72 -2.66 -23.63
N ILE A 126 -40.49 -3.96 -23.79
CA ILE A 126 -41.09 -4.78 -24.85
C ILE A 126 -42.60 -4.89 -24.66
N ARG A 127 -43.09 -5.17 -23.45
CA ARG A 127 -44.53 -5.20 -23.14
C ARG A 127 -45.17 -3.85 -23.42
N GLU A 128 -44.55 -2.73 -23.03
CA GLU A 128 -45.08 -1.40 -23.32
C GLU A 128 -45.15 -1.10 -24.82
N SER A 129 -44.23 -1.66 -25.61
CA SER A 129 -44.24 -1.59 -27.08
C SER A 129 -45.26 -2.54 -27.73
N LEU A 130 -45.58 -3.68 -27.11
CA LEU A 130 -46.50 -4.70 -27.63
C LEU A 130 -47.95 -4.51 -27.16
N ASP A 131 -48.16 -3.96 -25.95
CA ASP A 131 -49.46 -3.69 -25.34
C ASP A 131 -50.27 -2.61 -26.07
N GLY A 132 -49.73 -2.03 -27.15
CA GLY A 132 -50.51 -1.14 -28.00
C GLY A 132 -51.14 -0.02 -27.19
N ARG A 133 -50.37 0.64 -26.30
CA ARG A 133 -50.77 1.95 -25.76
C ARG A 133 -50.79 3.05 -26.83
N GLY A 134 -50.67 2.68 -28.12
CA GLY A 134 -51.16 3.45 -29.25
C GLY A 134 -52.66 3.19 -29.40
N GLN A 135 -53.45 4.23 -29.18
CA GLN A 135 -54.89 4.27 -29.38
C GLN A 135 -55.30 3.53 -30.67
N ASP A 136 -56.26 2.61 -30.58
CA ASP A 136 -56.92 2.06 -31.77
C ASP A 136 -57.78 3.17 -32.38
N CYS A 137 -57.18 3.93 -33.29
CA CYS A 137 -57.83 5.00 -34.04
C CYS A 137 -58.15 4.51 -35.46
N PHE A 138 -59.42 4.58 -35.84
CA PHE A 138 -59.88 4.28 -37.19
C PHE A 138 -60.67 5.45 -37.73
N GLN A 139 -60.43 5.77 -39.00
CA GLN A 139 -61.10 6.85 -39.71
C GLN A 139 -62.21 6.27 -40.59
N PHE A 140 -63.40 6.84 -40.52
CA PHE A 140 -64.52 6.46 -41.37
C PHE A 140 -65.39 7.67 -41.72
N GLU A 141 -66.10 7.57 -42.84
CA GLU A 141 -66.93 8.66 -43.35
C GLU A 141 -68.36 8.52 -42.82
N GLN A 142 -68.86 9.56 -42.15
CA GLN A 142 -70.21 9.59 -41.60
C GLN A 142 -70.90 10.88 -42.05
N ASN A 143 -72.01 10.75 -42.78
CA ASN A 143 -72.80 11.87 -43.32
C ASN A 143 -71.98 12.87 -44.18
N GLY A 144 -71.03 12.38 -44.98
CA GLY A 144 -70.19 13.22 -45.86
C GLY A 144 -69.03 13.92 -45.16
N HIS A 145 -68.79 13.62 -43.88
CA HIS A 145 -67.63 14.11 -43.13
C HIS A 145 -66.74 12.94 -42.69
N MET A 146 -65.43 13.12 -42.83
CA MET A 146 -64.41 12.18 -42.33
C MET A 146 -64.26 12.32 -40.82
N VAL A 147 -64.59 11.26 -40.08
CA VAL A 147 -64.57 11.21 -38.62
C VAL A 147 -63.47 10.25 -38.17
N LEU A 148 -62.60 10.71 -37.27
CA LEU A 148 -61.60 9.87 -36.60
C LEU A 148 -62.16 9.39 -35.27
N SER A 149 -62.29 8.08 -35.07
CA SER A 149 -62.73 7.48 -33.80
C SER A 149 -61.57 6.74 -33.17
N CYS A 150 -61.16 7.18 -31.98
CA CYS A 150 -60.10 6.57 -31.20
C CYS A 150 -60.69 5.93 -29.94
N ASN A 151 -60.45 4.64 -29.74
CA ASN A 151 -60.94 3.94 -28.56
C ASN A 151 -59.94 4.09 -27.41
N MET A 152 -60.26 4.92 -26.43
CA MET A 152 -59.46 5.09 -25.22
C MET A 152 -59.79 3.97 -24.24
N ARG A 153 -58.92 2.94 -24.12
CA ARG A 153 -59.00 2.03 -22.98
C ARG A 153 -58.61 2.81 -21.72
N ARG A 154 -59.59 3.34 -20.98
CA ARG A 154 -59.39 3.70 -19.58
C ARG A 154 -59.24 2.41 -18.80
N GLU A 155 -58.14 2.28 -18.08
CA GLU A 155 -57.92 1.21 -17.10
C GLU A 155 -59.17 1.05 -16.25
N THR A 156 -59.95 -0.01 -16.48
CA THR A 156 -60.82 -0.53 -15.44
C THR A 156 -59.90 -1.18 -14.44
N TYR A 157 -59.56 -0.45 -13.38
CA TYR A 157 -59.00 -1.02 -12.16
C TYR A 157 -59.98 -2.10 -11.67
N THR A 158 -59.80 -3.33 -12.12
CA THR A 158 -60.34 -4.49 -11.42
C THR A 158 -59.61 -4.56 -10.11
N SER A 159 -60.35 -4.29 -9.04
CA SER A 159 -59.96 -4.44 -7.65
C SER A 159 -59.45 -5.86 -7.37
N ALA A 160 -58.17 -6.10 -7.63
CA ALA A 160 -57.36 -7.04 -6.87
C ALA A 160 -56.49 -6.16 -5.97
N GLN A 161 -56.93 -6.00 -4.72
CA GLN A 161 -56.15 -5.34 -3.68
C GLN A 161 -54.87 -6.16 -3.42
N SER A 162 -53.83 -5.92 -4.19
CA SER A 162 -52.47 -5.92 -3.65
C SER A 162 -52.18 -4.48 -3.28
N GLN A 163 -52.41 -4.13 -2.01
CA GLN A 163 -51.86 -2.91 -1.42
C GLN A 163 -50.35 -2.97 -1.60
N VAL A 164 -49.84 -2.32 -2.65
CA VAL A 164 -48.43 -1.96 -2.71
C VAL A 164 -48.28 -0.85 -1.69
N ASP A 165 -47.69 -1.18 -0.55
CA ASP A 165 -47.51 -0.27 0.56
C ASP A 165 -46.43 0.77 0.21
N LEU A 166 -46.86 1.83 -0.48
CA LEU A 166 -46.05 3.00 -0.81
C LEU A 166 -45.48 3.69 0.44
N SER A 167 -46.02 3.41 1.63
CA SER A 167 -45.48 3.94 2.88
C SER A 167 -44.11 3.34 3.22
N LEU A 168 -43.87 2.07 2.88
CA LEU A 168 -42.59 1.40 3.11
C LEU A 168 -41.49 2.00 2.22
N ASN A 169 -41.81 2.27 0.95
CA ASN A 169 -40.89 2.91 0.00
C ASN A 169 -40.58 4.36 0.38
N LEU A 170 -41.56 5.11 0.91
CA LEU A 170 -41.34 6.48 1.36
C LEU A 170 -40.47 6.54 2.63
N GLN A 171 -40.67 5.60 3.57
CA GLN A 171 -39.82 5.49 4.76
C GLN A 171 -38.40 5.06 4.42
N LEU A 172 -38.23 4.13 3.46
CA LEU A 172 -36.92 3.74 2.94
C LEU A 172 -36.20 4.91 2.26
N LEU A 173 -36.90 5.68 1.42
CA LEU A 173 -36.34 6.88 0.78
C LEU A 173 -35.88 7.92 1.81
N GLN A 174 -36.72 8.24 2.80
CA GLN A 174 -36.37 9.17 3.88
C GLN A 174 -35.20 8.66 4.73
N ALA A 175 -35.12 7.35 4.98
CA ALA A 175 -34.01 6.75 5.69
C ALA A 175 -32.70 6.86 4.90
N VAL A 176 -32.74 6.61 3.58
CA VAL A 176 -31.59 6.75 2.67
C VAL A 176 -31.13 8.20 2.61
N GLU A 177 -32.04 9.16 2.45
CA GLU A 177 -31.73 10.60 2.44
C GLU A 177 -31.09 11.06 3.77
N SER A 178 -31.64 10.62 4.90
CA SER A 178 -31.08 10.96 6.22
C SER A 178 -29.66 10.41 6.42
N LYS A 179 -29.39 9.21 5.88
CA LYS A 179 -28.09 8.54 6.00
C LYS A 179 -27.07 9.16 5.06
N ALA A 180 -27.49 9.54 3.86
CA ALA A 180 -26.68 10.32 2.91
C ALA A 180 -26.29 11.69 3.49
N GLY A 181 -27.23 12.40 4.14
CA GLY A 181 -26.94 13.67 4.82
C GLY A 181 -25.92 13.52 5.97
N LYS A 182 -26.04 12.47 6.79
CA LYS A 182 -25.07 12.17 7.86
C LYS A 182 -23.68 11.82 7.34
N LEU A 183 -23.58 11.10 6.21
CA LEU A 183 -22.31 10.82 5.55
C LEU A 183 -21.69 12.09 4.95
N GLY A 184 -22.49 12.95 4.33
CA GLY A 184 -22.07 14.27 3.84
C GLY A 184 -21.47 15.13 4.96
N GLN A 185 -22.14 15.22 6.11
CA GLN A 185 -21.65 15.99 7.25
C GLN A 185 -20.36 15.40 7.84
N LYS A 186 -20.24 14.07 7.90
CA LYS A 186 -19.00 13.41 8.34
C LYS A 186 -17.84 13.66 7.38
N MET A 187 -18.07 13.68 6.07
CA MET A 187 -17.04 14.02 5.08
C MET A 187 -16.61 15.50 5.16
N ILE A 188 -17.55 16.42 5.46
CA ILE A 188 -17.24 17.84 5.67
C ILE A 188 -16.42 18.02 6.95
N ASN A 189 -16.80 17.35 8.04
CA ASN A 189 -16.08 17.44 9.32
C ASN A 189 -14.69 16.77 9.26
N ALA A 190 -14.52 15.72 8.45
CA ALA A 190 -13.20 15.12 8.20
C ALA A 190 -12.27 16.06 7.42
N LYS A 191 -12.82 16.82 6.46
CA LYS A 191 -12.07 17.85 5.72
C LYS A 191 -11.67 19.04 6.59
N THR A 192 -12.51 19.47 7.54
CA THR A 192 -12.17 20.57 8.46
C THR A 192 -11.18 20.14 9.55
N SER A 193 -11.20 18.88 9.99
CA SER A 193 -10.18 18.35 10.91
C SER A 193 -8.78 18.19 10.28
N GLU A 194 -8.70 17.89 8.97
CA GLU A 194 -7.42 17.82 8.25
C GLU A 194 -6.79 19.20 8.01
N GLN A 195 -7.59 20.27 7.95
CA GLN A 195 -7.11 21.65 7.84
C GLN A 195 -6.57 22.22 9.15
N CYS A 196 -7.00 21.72 10.31
CA CYS A 196 -6.54 22.20 11.62
C CYS A 196 -5.22 21.58 12.09
N HIS A 197 -4.71 20.56 11.39
CA HIS A 197 -3.41 19.92 11.65
C HIS A 197 -2.28 20.41 10.70
N ARG A 198 -2.53 21.43 9.87
CA ARG A 198 -1.54 22.02 8.94
C ARG A 198 -1.21 23.50 9.20
N THR A 199 -1.43 23.99 10.42
CA THR A 199 -0.95 25.32 10.87
C THR A 199 -0.15 25.19 12.14
#